data_AF-W2P8P0-F1
#
_entry.id   AF-W2P8P0-F1
#
_cell.length_a   1.000
_cell.length_b   1.000
_cell.length_c   1.000
_cell.angle_alpha   90.00
_cell.angle_beta   90.00
_cell.angle_gamma   90.00
#
_symmetry.space_group_name_H-M   'P 1'
#
loop_
_entity.id
_entity.type
_entity.pdbx_description
1 polymer ?
#
loop_
_entity_poly.entity_id
_entity_poly.type
_entity_poly.pdbx_seq_one_letter_code
_entity_poly.pdbx_strand_id
1 'polypeptide(L)'
;MTRNPDYPERVATESGNATFSEGLNAGYRWYVHTNTSVLFPFGYGLSYTSFEYSNPNFAASSSTQQSSSGLNYEVSCSPDDADAVFSVSFTVTNTGSVKGVEVPQVYIGPPADAATAYPDVQFAATALVGFANVELEAGASTTVTIGVREKQLSFYNVNTTSWEAAKGERPLYISKNAEEAVFSGKVQL
;
A
#
# COMPACT_ATOMS: atom_id res chain seq x y z
N MET A 1 -27.96 -18.94 5.62
CA MET A 1 -27.31 -17.81 4.93
C MET A 1 -27.41 -16.60 5.82
N THR A 2 -26.29 -16.13 6.33
CA THR A 2 -26.09 -14.74 6.75
C THR A 2 -24.82 -14.80 7.53
N ARG A 3 -23.91 -13.94 7.15
CA ARG A 3 -23.38 -13.13 8.22
C ARG A 3 -23.06 -11.77 7.61
N ASN A 4 -23.14 -10.71 8.40
CA ASN A 4 -21.89 -10.08 8.83
C ASN A 4 -21.78 -8.77 8.01
N PRO A 5 -21.04 -7.71 8.43
CA PRO A 5 -20.69 -6.49 7.65
C PRO A 5 -20.14 -6.72 6.21
N ASP A 6 -20.67 -7.72 5.52
CA ASP A 6 -20.00 -8.82 4.84
C ASP A 6 -20.84 -9.30 3.66
N TYR A 7 -21.25 -8.40 2.77
CA TYR A 7 -21.44 -8.88 1.40
C TYR A 7 -20.38 -8.33 0.43
N PRO A 8 -19.05 -8.46 0.71
CA PRO A 8 -17.97 -8.36 -0.25
C PRO A 8 -17.71 -9.69 -0.98
N GLU A 9 -18.63 -10.67 -0.91
CA GLU A 9 -18.78 -11.65 -2.00
C GLU A 9 -20.08 -12.48 -1.97
N ARG A 10 -20.40 -13.00 -3.17
CA ARG A 10 -20.86 -14.37 -3.50
C ARG A 10 -21.95 -15.01 -2.60
N VAL A 11 -23.19 -14.93 -3.09
CA VAL A 11 -24.11 -16.08 -3.03
C VAL A 11 -24.36 -16.53 -4.45
N ALA A 12 -24.24 -17.84 -4.72
CA ALA A 12 -24.89 -18.42 -5.88
C ALA A 12 -26.38 -18.11 -5.74
N THR A 13 -26.96 -17.37 -6.68
CA THR A 13 -28.43 -17.25 -6.79
C THR A 13 -29.04 -18.66 -6.83
N GLU A 14 -30.36 -18.82 -6.66
CA GLU A 14 -30.99 -20.14 -6.85
C GLU A 14 -30.65 -20.79 -8.22
N SER A 15 -30.23 -19.98 -9.19
CA SER A 15 -29.71 -20.39 -10.51
C SER A 15 -28.21 -20.74 -10.57
N GLY A 16 -27.45 -20.64 -9.47
CA GLY A 16 -26.03 -21.01 -9.41
C GLY A 16 -25.03 -19.87 -9.71
N ASN A 17 -25.49 -18.64 -9.98
CA ASN A 17 -24.63 -17.54 -10.43
C ASN A 17 -24.12 -16.69 -9.27
N ALA A 18 -22.84 -16.28 -9.32
CA ALA A 18 -22.25 -15.37 -8.35
C ALA A 18 -21.80 -14.06 -9.02
N THR A 19 -22.10 -12.92 -8.38
CA THR A 19 -21.77 -11.57 -8.84
C THR A 19 -20.74 -10.92 -7.91
N PHE A 20 -19.75 -10.24 -8.49
CA PHE A 20 -18.62 -9.55 -7.83
C PHE A 20 -18.83 -8.03 -7.84
N SER A 21 -19.90 -7.56 -7.19
CA SER A 21 -20.25 -6.14 -7.19
C SER A 21 -19.29 -5.25 -6.41
N GLU A 22 -18.53 -5.83 -5.47
CA GLU A 22 -17.53 -5.16 -4.65
C GLU A 22 -16.28 -4.74 -5.45
N GLY A 23 -16.05 -5.35 -6.62
CA GLY A 23 -14.89 -5.09 -7.47
C GLY A 23 -13.57 -5.31 -6.71
N LEU A 24 -12.71 -4.28 -6.68
CA LEU A 24 -11.41 -4.36 -5.99
C LEU A 24 -11.49 -4.27 -4.46
N ASN A 25 -12.66 -3.92 -3.91
CA ASN A 25 -12.86 -3.74 -2.47
C ASN A 25 -13.15 -5.07 -1.78
N ALA A 26 -12.18 -5.99 -1.83
CA ALA A 26 -12.20 -7.27 -1.14
C ALA A 26 -11.26 -7.27 0.08
N GLY A 27 -11.61 -8.05 1.12
CA GLY A 27 -10.83 -8.15 2.35
C GLY A 27 -10.71 -6.80 3.07
N TYR A 28 -9.50 -6.45 3.52
CA TYR A 28 -9.28 -5.19 4.26
C TYR A 28 -9.68 -3.94 3.48
N ARG A 29 -9.60 -3.99 2.14
CA ARG A 29 -9.97 -2.86 1.28
C ARG A 29 -11.45 -2.50 1.43
N TRP A 30 -12.31 -3.49 1.69
CA TRP A 30 -13.72 -3.27 1.99
C TRP A 30 -13.90 -2.45 3.27
N TYR A 31 -13.23 -2.86 4.35
CA TYR A 31 -13.33 -2.21 5.66
C TYR A 31 -12.78 -0.78 5.62
N VAL A 32 -11.63 -0.58 4.97
CA VAL A 32 -11.06 0.76 4.76
C VAL A 32 -11.97 1.62 3.88
N HIS A 33 -12.49 1.08 2.77
CA HIS A 33 -13.38 1.80 1.85
C HIS A 33 -14.70 2.22 2.51
N THR A 34 -15.26 1.35 3.34
CA THR A 34 -16.54 1.59 4.05
C THR A 34 -16.36 2.30 5.38
N ASN A 35 -15.11 2.58 5.79
CA ASN A 35 -14.77 3.10 7.11
C ASN A 35 -15.40 2.28 8.25
N THR A 36 -15.42 0.96 8.09
CA THR A 36 -15.97 0.02 9.06
C THR A 36 -14.89 -0.40 10.04
N SER A 37 -15.04 -0.06 11.32
CA SER A 37 -14.06 -0.44 12.34
C SER A 37 -13.97 -1.96 12.51
N VAL A 38 -12.75 -2.46 12.56
CA VAL A 38 -12.44 -3.87 12.81
C VAL A 38 -11.69 -4.03 14.12
N LEU A 39 -11.83 -5.19 14.78
CA LEU A 39 -11.12 -5.47 16.02
C LEU A 39 -9.60 -5.60 15.79
N PHE A 40 -9.22 -6.22 14.67
CA PHE A 40 -7.83 -6.48 14.28
C PHE A 40 -7.67 -6.19 12.79
N PRO A 41 -7.14 -5.02 12.41
CA PRO A 41 -6.99 -4.66 11.00
C PRO A 41 -5.97 -5.54 10.30
N PHE A 42 -6.05 -5.57 8.97
CA PHE A 42 -5.06 -6.30 8.17
C PHE A 42 -3.65 -5.75 8.45
N GLY A 43 -2.69 -6.67 8.62
CA GLY A 43 -1.33 -6.32 9.00
C GLY A 43 -1.16 -5.96 10.48
N TYR A 44 -2.19 -6.10 11.32
CA TYR A 44 -2.09 -5.90 12.76
C TYR A 44 -1.39 -7.07 13.45
N GLY A 45 -0.47 -6.76 14.35
CA GLY A 45 0.19 -7.73 15.22
C GLY A 45 0.78 -7.02 16.43
N LEU A 46 0.64 -7.64 17.61
CA LEU A 46 1.32 -7.20 18.81
C LEU A 46 2.74 -7.77 18.85
N SER A 47 3.62 -7.07 19.57
CA SER A 47 4.97 -7.53 19.88
C SER A 47 5.21 -7.50 21.38
N TYR A 48 6.21 -8.25 21.86
CA TYR A 48 6.66 -8.18 23.24
C TYR A 48 7.55 -6.94 23.52
N THR A 49 7.85 -6.17 22.48
CA THR A 49 8.55 -4.88 22.56
C THR A 49 7.75 -3.80 21.82
N SER A 50 8.18 -2.54 21.92
CA SER A 50 7.60 -1.41 21.22
C SER A 50 8.54 -0.87 20.15
N PHE A 51 7.96 -0.32 19.08
CA PHE A 51 8.71 0.29 17.98
C PHE A 51 8.22 1.69 17.67
N GLU A 52 9.16 2.58 17.37
CA GLU A 52 8.90 3.93 16.89
C GLU A 52 9.44 4.13 15.49
N TYR A 53 8.77 4.99 14.74
CA TYR A 53 9.10 5.32 13.36
C TYR A 53 9.51 6.79 13.30
N SER A 54 10.55 7.12 12.54
CA SER A 54 11.03 8.49 12.37
C SER A 54 11.64 8.75 11.00
N ASN A 55 11.92 10.02 10.69
CA ASN A 55 12.60 10.46 9.46
C ASN A 55 11.97 9.94 8.16
N PRO A 56 10.64 10.11 7.94
CA PRO A 56 10.02 9.63 6.72
C PRO A 56 10.53 10.40 5.50
N ASN A 57 10.81 9.66 4.45
CA ASN A 57 11.16 10.18 3.15
C ASN A 57 10.32 9.50 2.07
N PHE A 58 9.49 10.29 1.39
CA PHE A 58 8.63 9.88 0.30
C PHE A 58 9.22 10.33 -1.05
N ALA A 59 10.51 10.14 -1.24
CA ALA A 59 11.22 10.58 -2.42
C ALA A 59 10.66 9.92 -3.69
N ALA A 60 10.05 10.73 -4.55
CA ALA A 60 10.24 10.61 -5.99
C ALA A 60 11.11 11.79 -6.40
N SER A 61 12.42 11.62 -6.47
CA SER A 61 13.30 12.74 -6.81
C SER A 61 13.48 12.90 -8.34
N SER A 62 14.34 13.83 -8.67
CA SER A 62 14.49 14.58 -9.91
C SER A 62 15.41 13.98 -10.98
N SER A 63 15.74 12.68 -10.91
CA SER A 63 16.53 12.01 -11.96
C SER A 63 15.63 11.25 -12.93
N THR A 64 15.36 11.85 -14.09
CA THR A 64 14.40 11.35 -15.08
C THR A 64 14.86 10.03 -15.70
N GLN A 65 14.41 8.89 -15.16
CA GLN A 65 14.32 7.65 -15.92
C GLN A 65 12.86 7.41 -16.29
N GLN A 66 12.64 7.02 -17.55
CA GLN A 66 11.31 6.80 -18.08
C GLN A 66 11.09 5.29 -18.18
N SER A 67 10.08 4.76 -17.49
CA SER A 67 9.64 3.38 -17.70
C SER A 67 9.24 3.16 -19.17
N SER A 68 9.27 1.90 -19.60
CA SER A 68 8.61 1.41 -20.82
C SER A 68 7.16 1.90 -21.01
N SER A 69 6.44 2.27 -19.95
CA SER A 69 5.08 2.82 -19.98
C SER A 69 4.99 4.35 -19.95
N GLY A 70 6.14 5.05 -19.89
CA GLY A 70 6.17 6.52 -19.85
C GLY A 70 5.96 7.14 -18.48
N LEU A 71 6.12 6.38 -17.38
CA LEU A 71 6.27 6.96 -16.04
C LEU A 71 7.68 7.50 -15.84
N ASN A 72 7.81 8.73 -15.36
CA ASN A 72 9.09 9.29 -14.94
C ASN A 72 9.35 8.92 -13.48
N TYR A 73 10.54 8.39 -13.19
CA TYR A 73 10.79 7.79 -11.89
C TYR A 73 12.25 7.74 -11.49
N GLU A 74 12.49 7.49 -10.21
CA GLU A 74 13.83 7.41 -9.63
C GLU A 74 14.27 6.02 -9.21
N VAL A 75 15.47 5.68 -9.63
CA VAL A 75 16.16 4.50 -9.12
C VAL A 75 17.00 4.92 -7.91
N SER A 76 16.39 4.99 -6.73
CA SER A 76 17.15 4.85 -5.48
C SER A 76 17.12 3.36 -5.11
N CYS A 77 18.08 2.59 -5.62
CA CYS A 77 18.14 1.16 -5.34
C CYS A 77 18.17 0.94 -3.81
N SER A 78 17.12 0.34 -3.27
CA SER A 78 17.40 -0.77 -2.38
C SER A 78 18.08 -1.83 -3.26
N PRO A 79 19.25 -2.38 -2.89
CA PRO A 79 19.97 -3.35 -3.73
C PRO A 79 19.13 -4.60 -4.08
N ASP A 80 18.01 -4.80 -3.39
CA ASP A 80 17.14 -5.96 -3.52
C ASP A 80 15.94 -5.76 -4.46
N ASP A 81 15.71 -4.55 -5.02
CA ASP A 81 14.56 -4.29 -5.90
C ASP A 81 14.89 -3.42 -7.13
N ALA A 82 15.54 -4.05 -8.12
CA ALA A 82 16.03 -3.39 -9.34
C ALA A 82 14.92 -2.80 -10.23
N ASP A 83 13.65 -3.20 -10.03
CA ASP A 83 12.49 -2.74 -10.81
C ASP A 83 11.65 -1.68 -10.08
N ALA A 84 12.15 -1.17 -8.95
CA ALA A 84 11.49 -0.10 -8.21
C ALA A 84 11.50 1.22 -8.99
N VAL A 85 10.33 1.87 -9.01
CA VAL A 85 10.06 3.15 -9.66
C VAL A 85 10.37 4.31 -8.71
N PHE A 86 10.13 4.13 -7.42
CA PHE A 86 10.65 5.04 -6.39
C PHE A 86 10.77 4.26 -5.08
N SER A 87 11.30 4.90 -4.03
CA SER A 87 11.36 4.28 -2.72
C SER A 87 10.78 5.15 -1.63
N VAL A 88 10.23 4.49 -0.61
CA VAL A 88 9.82 5.11 0.65
C VAL A 88 10.79 4.63 1.71
N SER A 89 11.41 5.56 2.43
CA SER A 89 12.34 5.22 3.52
C SER A 89 12.00 5.91 4.83
N PHE A 90 12.34 5.25 5.93
CA PHE A 90 12.12 5.73 7.29
C PHE A 90 12.98 4.92 8.27
N THR A 91 13.23 5.47 9.45
CA THR A 91 13.95 4.79 10.52
C THR A 91 12.97 4.09 11.44
N VAL A 92 13.25 2.82 11.77
CA VAL A 92 12.55 2.05 12.80
C VAL A 92 13.48 1.86 13.98
N THR A 93 12.98 2.14 15.19
CA THR A 93 13.73 2.01 16.45
C THR A 93 12.96 1.09 17.39
N ASN A 94 13.64 0.08 17.94
CA ASN A 94 13.09 -0.72 19.04
C ASN A 94 13.24 0.05 20.35
N THR A 95 12.13 0.53 20.91
CA THR A 95 12.10 1.37 22.12
C THR A 95 11.82 0.59 23.40
N GLY A 96 11.54 -0.71 23.31
CA GLY A 96 11.32 -1.54 24.48
C GLY A 96 12.61 -2.19 25.01
N SER A 97 12.44 -3.14 25.94
CA SER A 97 13.54 -3.75 26.70
C SER A 97 13.99 -5.11 26.21
N VAL A 98 13.35 -5.65 25.16
CA VAL A 98 13.66 -6.97 24.60
C VAL A 98 13.85 -6.89 23.10
N LYS A 99 14.61 -7.83 22.55
CA LYS A 99 14.72 -8.03 21.10
C LYS A 99 13.33 -8.32 20.51
N GLY A 100 13.05 -7.78 19.33
CA GLY A 100 11.79 -8.04 18.63
C GLY A 100 11.91 -7.88 17.13
N VAL A 101 10.83 -8.24 16.45
CA VAL A 101 10.64 -8.06 15.02
C VAL A 101 9.48 -7.11 14.79
N GLU A 102 9.69 -6.10 13.95
CA GLU A 102 8.66 -5.19 13.45
C GLU A 102 8.41 -5.44 11.96
N VAL A 103 7.15 -5.31 11.54
CA VAL A 103 6.75 -5.46 10.13
C VAL A 103 6.16 -4.15 9.63
N PRO A 104 6.99 -3.15 9.31
CA PRO A 104 6.50 -1.88 8.81
C PRO A 104 5.93 -2.05 7.40
N GLN A 105 4.84 -1.33 7.11
CA GLN A 105 4.07 -1.47 5.87
C GLN A 105 3.93 -0.13 5.16
N VAL A 106 3.92 -0.16 3.83
CA VAL A 106 3.67 1.02 2.99
C VAL A 106 2.44 0.78 2.13
N TYR A 107 1.52 1.73 2.17
CA TYR A 107 0.29 1.73 1.38
C TYR A 107 0.23 2.94 0.44
N ILE A 108 -0.48 2.79 -0.67
CA ILE A 108 -0.76 3.86 -1.63
C ILE A 108 -2.27 4.05 -1.80
N GLY A 109 -2.72 5.29 -1.94
CA GLY A 109 -4.11 5.60 -2.30
C GLY A 109 -4.31 5.86 -3.81
N PRO A 110 -5.54 6.19 -4.23
CA PRO A 110 -5.82 6.52 -5.63
C PRO A 110 -5.13 7.84 -6.06
N PRO A 111 -4.94 8.08 -7.38
CA PRO A 111 -4.66 9.41 -7.89
C PRO A 111 -5.68 10.44 -7.39
N ALA A 112 -5.22 11.62 -7.01
CA ALA A 112 -6.07 12.69 -6.50
C ALA A 112 -7.14 13.13 -7.51
N ASP A 113 -6.83 13.03 -8.81
CA ASP A 113 -7.69 13.35 -9.94
C ASP A 113 -8.33 12.11 -10.59
N ALA A 114 -8.33 10.95 -9.90
CA ALA A 114 -8.80 9.68 -10.46
C ALA A 114 -10.21 9.75 -11.08
N ALA A 115 -11.13 10.48 -10.45
CA ALA A 115 -12.50 10.62 -10.95
C ALA A 115 -12.59 11.30 -12.34
N THR A 116 -11.63 12.17 -12.66
CA THR A 116 -11.60 12.92 -13.94
C THR A 116 -10.66 12.25 -14.94
N ALA A 117 -9.49 11.80 -14.49
CA ALA A 117 -8.46 11.20 -15.35
C ALA A 117 -8.78 9.74 -15.71
N TYR A 118 -9.47 9.03 -14.83
CA TYR A 118 -9.76 7.59 -14.94
C TYR A 118 -11.22 7.27 -14.55
N PRO A 119 -12.23 7.89 -15.20
CA PRO A 119 -13.62 7.84 -14.76
C PRO A 119 -14.22 6.42 -14.70
N ASP A 120 -13.69 5.49 -15.49
CA ASP A 120 -14.17 4.10 -15.58
C ASP A 120 -13.31 3.11 -14.75
N VAL A 121 -12.38 3.60 -13.94
CA VAL A 121 -11.44 2.76 -13.18
C VAL A 121 -11.72 2.86 -11.69
N GLN A 122 -12.02 1.72 -11.07
CA GLN A 122 -12.07 1.62 -9.62
C GLN A 122 -10.66 1.52 -9.06
N PHE A 123 -10.31 2.41 -8.13
CA PHE A 123 -9.08 2.31 -7.33
C PHE A 123 -9.42 1.91 -5.90
N ALA A 124 -8.54 1.14 -5.25
CA ALA A 124 -8.65 0.87 -3.83
C ALA A 124 -8.38 2.14 -3.02
N ALA A 125 -9.13 2.35 -1.92
CA ALA A 125 -8.91 3.48 -1.01
C ALA A 125 -7.47 3.51 -0.47
N THR A 126 -6.96 2.33 -0.10
CA THR A 126 -5.54 2.07 0.16
C THR A 126 -5.16 0.70 -0.38
N ALA A 127 -3.94 0.57 -0.90
CA ALA A 127 -3.37 -0.69 -1.35
C ALA A 127 -1.95 -0.84 -0.82
N LEU A 128 -1.66 -1.99 -0.18
CA LEU A 128 -0.31 -2.35 0.25
C LEU A 128 0.62 -2.44 -0.95
N VAL A 129 1.71 -1.67 -0.94
CA VAL A 129 2.76 -1.68 -1.96
C VAL A 129 4.06 -2.29 -1.45
N GLY A 130 4.23 -2.45 -0.15
CA GLY A 130 5.39 -3.17 0.36
C GLY A 130 5.41 -3.25 1.86
N PHE A 131 6.26 -4.13 2.36
CA PHE A 131 6.53 -4.30 3.77
C PHE A 131 7.96 -4.85 3.93
N ALA A 132 8.52 -4.67 5.12
CA ALA A 132 9.82 -5.26 5.47
C ALA A 132 9.69 -6.08 6.75
N ASN A 133 10.62 -7.00 6.97
CA ASN A 133 10.77 -7.68 8.27
C ASN A 133 12.03 -7.13 8.93
N VAL A 134 11.88 -6.51 10.10
CA VAL A 134 12.94 -5.74 10.75
C VAL A 134 13.17 -6.29 12.14
N GLU A 135 14.22 -7.08 12.29
CA GLU A 135 14.65 -7.60 13.58
C GLU A 135 15.63 -6.63 14.25
N LEU A 136 15.34 -6.22 15.49
CA LEU A 136 16.12 -5.23 16.22
C LEU A 136 16.31 -5.65 17.68
N GLU A 137 17.56 -5.54 18.15
CA GLU A 137 17.88 -5.55 19.58
C GLU A 137 17.24 -4.35 20.30
N ALA A 138 17.09 -4.43 21.62
CA ALA A 138 16.56 -3.33 22.43
C ALA A 138 17.40 -2.04 22.25
N GLY A 139 16.75 -0.92 21.95
CA GLY A 139 17.40 0.37 21.70
C GLY A 139 18.05 0.53 20.31
N ALA A 140 18.09 -0.53 19.50
CA ALA A 140 18.67 -0.46 18.16
C ALA A 140 17.74 0.25 17.17
N SER A 141 18.34 0.91 16.17
CA SER A 141 17.63 1.55 15.07
C SER A 141 18.17 1.06 13.73
N THR A 142 17.31 0.98 12.72
CA THR A 142 17.72 0.75 11.34
C THR A 142 16.87 1.58 10.38
N THR A 143 17.44 1.93 9.22
CA THR A 143 16.69 2.57 8.14
C THR A 143 16.11 1.48 7.24
N VAL A 144 14.80 1.55 7.04
CA VAL A 144 14.04 0.68 6.14
C VAL A 144 13.81 1.44 4.84
N THR A 145 14.00 0.77 3.71
CA THR A 145 13.72 1.29 2.38
C THR A 145 12.84 0.30 1.63
N ILE A 146 11.64 0.73 1.25
CA ILE A 146 10.67 -0.07 0.50
C ILE A 146 10.57 0.50 -0.91
N GLY A 147 10.96 -0.30 -1.90
CA GLY A 147 10.80 0.02 -3.31
C GLY A 147 9.35 -0.17 -3.75
N VAL A 148 8.82 0.78 -4.51
CA VAL A 148 7.49 0.70 -5.12
C VAL A 148 7.66 0.47 -6.61
N ARG A 149 7.17 -0.66 -7.11
CA ARG A 149 7.30 -1.05 -8.52
C ARG A 149 6.16 -0.49 -9.34
N GLU A 150 6.42 -0.33 -10.63
CA GLU A 150 5.45 0.22 -11.57
C GLU A 150 4.11 -0.51 -11.56
N LYS A 151 4.15 -1.85 -11.54
CA LYS A 151 2.96 -2.70 -11.53
C LYS A 151 2.03 -2.41 -10.35
N GLN A 152 2.56 -1.91 -9.24
CA GLN A 152 1.79 -1.54 -8.05
C GLN A 152 1.12 -0.17 -8.20
N LEU A 153 1.59 0.62 -9.17
CA LEU A 153 1.04 1.91 -9.58
C LEU A 153 0.08 1.77 -10.76
N SER A 154 0.13 0.63 -11.47
CA SER A 154 -0.70 0.34 -12.64
C SER A 154 -2.10 -0.17 -12.30
N PHE A 155 -3.02 0.08 -13.22
CA PHE A 155 -4.33 -0.56 -13.29
C PHE A 155 -4.44 -1.33 -14.61
N TYR A 156 -5.38 -2.28 -14.68
CA TYR A 156 -5.66 -2.99 -15.91
C TYR A 156 -6.74 -2.24 -16.71
N ASN A 157 -6.37 -1.72 -17.88
CA ASN A 157 -7.29 -1.03 -18.77
C ASN A 157 -7.95 -2.04 -19.71
N VAL A 158 -9.26 -2.27 -19.53
CA VAL A 158 -10.01 -3.26 -20.32
C VAL A 158 -10.22 -2.84 -21.78
N ASN A 159 -10.18 -1.53 -22.07
CA ASN A 159 -10.37 -1.01 -23.43
C ASN A 159 -9.13 -1.25 -24.30
N THR A 160 -7.94 -1.12 -23.70
CA THR A 160 -6.65 -1.33 -24.37
C THR A 160 -6.06 -2.72 -24.09
N THR A 161 -6.68 -3.50 -23.20
CA THR A 161 -6.28 -4.85 -22.78
C THR A 161 -4.86 -4.93 -22.21
N SER A 162 -4.40 -3.85 -21.57
CA SER A 162 -3.03 -3.71 -21.08
C SER A 162 -2.95 -3.18 -19.65
N TRP A 163 -1.77 -3.31 -19.03
CA TRP A 163 -1.47 -2.65 -17.76
C TRP A 163 -0.98 -1.23 -18.05
N GLU A 164 -1.64 -0.25 -17.45
CA GLU A 164 -1.32 1.16 -17.63
C GLU A 164 -1.04 1.79 -16.27
N ALA A 165 0.03 2.56 -16.19
CA ALA A 165 0.36 3.28 -14.98
C ALA A 165 -0.61 4.44 -14.72
N ALA A 166 -1.13 4.52 -13.50
CA ALA A 166 -1.93 5.66 -13.07
C ALA A 166 -1.00 6.83 -12.70
N LYS A 167 -1.06 7.88 -13.52
CA LYS A 167 -0.34 9.15 -13.35
C LYS A 167 -1.10 10.06 -12.39
N GLY A 168 -0.44 11.13 -11.95
CA GLY A 168 -1.02 12.10 -11.04
C GLY A 168 -0.45 12.00 -9.62
N GLU A 169 -0.85 12.95 -8.78
CA GLU A 169 -0.45 12.98 -7.36
C GLU A 169 -1.17 11.84 -6.61
N ARG A 170 -0.41 11.01 -5.89
CA ARG A 170 -0.94 9.89 -5.09
C ARG A 170 -0.51 10.02 -3.63
N PRO A 171 -1.41 9.77 -2.66
CA PRO A 171 -1.03 9.70 -1.26
C PRO A 171 -0.31 8.39 -0.95
N LEU A 172 0.71 8.46 -0.09
CA LEU A 172 1.46 7.33 0.44
C LEU A 172 1.35 7.32 1.96
N TYR A 173 1.34 6.13 2.55
CA TYR A 173 1.21 5.93 3.98
C TYR A 173 2.28 4.96 4.47
N ILE A 174 3.09 5.38 5.44
CA ILE A 174 3.92 4.47 6.23
C ILE A 174 3.07 4.11 7.45
N SER A 175 2.76 2.83 7.60
CA SER A 175 1.73 2.35 8.52
C SER A 175 2.21 1.13 9.31
N LYS A 176 1.61 0.94 10.50
CA LYS A 176 1.77 -0.30 11.28
C LYS A 176 0.82 -1.40 10.81
N ASN A 177 -0.33 -1.01 10.27
CA ASN A 177 -1.37 -1.89 9.74
C ASN A 177 -2.25 -1.09 8.75
N ALA A 178 -3.27 -1.71 8.18
CA ALA A 178 -4.12 -1.09 7.15
C ALA A 178 -4.92 0.14 7.63
N GLU A 179 -5.10 0.36 8.94
CA GLU A 179 -5.91 1.45 9.50
C GLU A 179 -5.09 2.47 10.32
N GLU A 180 -3.86 2.12 10.72
CA GLU A 180 -2.97 2.96 11.53
C GLU A 180 -1.76 3.46 10.71
N ALA A 181 -1.94 4.60 10.04
CA ALA A 181 -0.85 5.33 9.39
C ALA A 181 -0.05 6.14 10.42
N VAL A 182 1.28 5.96 10.41
CA VAL A 182 2.20 6.73 11.26
C VAL A 182 2.64 8.01 10.54
N PHE A 183 2.93 7.91 9.24
CA PHE A 183 3.24 9.05 8.39
C PHE A 183 2.41 9.02 7.11
N SER A 184 2.00 10.20 6.66
CA SER A 184 1.35 10.40 5.37
C SER A 184 2.20 11.33 4.52
N GLY A 185 2.39 10.96 3.27
CA GLY A 185 3.13 11.73 2.27
C GLY A 185 2.42 11.67 0.93
N LYS A 186 3.04 12.27 -0.08
CA LYS A 186 2.53 12.24 -1.45
C LYS A 186 3.66 12.02 -2.44
N VAL A 187 3.32 11.46 -3.58
CA VAL A 187 4.23 11.24 -4.70
C VAL A 187 3.57 11.72 -5.99
N GLN A 188 4.34 12.36 -6.86
CA GLN A 188 3.90 12.71 -8.21
C GLN A 188 4.39 11.64 -9.18
N LEU A 189 3.46 11.05 -9.94
CA LEU A 189 3.72 10.06 -10.99
C LEU A 189 3.34 10.59 -12.38
#